data_AF-A0AAE0WBB2-F1
#
_entry.id   AF-A0AAE0WBB2-F1
#
_cell.length_a   1.000
_cell.length_b   1.000
_cell.length_c   1.000
_cell.angle_alpha   90.00
_cell.angle_beta   90.00
_cell.angle_gamma   90.00
#
_symmetry.space_group_name_H-M   'P 1'
#
loop_
_entity.id
_entity.type
_entity.pdbx_description
1 polymer ?
#
loop_
_entity_poly.entity_id
_entity_poly.type
_entity_poly.pdbx_seq_one_letter_code
_entity_poly.pdbx_strand_id
1 'polypeptide(L)'
;MHLPNTDDKKRIFITEEGEFKSVAEWILETDGTALTKVLSERNVDPVRTTTNDIVEIFVTLGIEAVRKSIEKEMNHVISFDGSYVNYRHLALLCDCMTAKGHLTAINHHGIKRLETGALARCSFEKANQTLQGFALD
;
A
#
# COMPACT_ATOMS: atom_id res chain seq x y z
N MET A 1 -17.05 -10.10 -14.78
CA MET A 1 -17.49 -10.84 -13.58
C MET A 1 -17.09 -12.29 -13.74
N HIS A 2 -16.40 -12.86 -12.77
CA HIS A 2 -16.03 -14.27 -12.77
C HIS A 2 -16.10 -14.85 -11.36
N LEU A 3 -16.25 -16.17 -11.25
CA LEU A 3 -16.10 -16.88 -9.98
C LEU A 3 -14.60 -17.10 -9.73
N PRO A 4 -14.08 -16.75 -8.54
CA PRO A 4 -12.68 -16.95 -8.21
C PRO A 4 -12.35 -18.43 -8.10
N ASN A 5 -11.30 -18.85 -8.80
CA ASN A 5 -10.77 -20.21 -8.72
C ASN A 5 -9.72 -20.38 -7.60
N THR A 6 -9.14 -19.28 -7.12
CA THR A 6 -8.17 -19.26 -6.03
C THR A 6 -8.84 -19.11 -4.67
N ASP A 7 -8.33 -19.79 -3.65
CA ASP A 7 -8.88 -19.73 -2.30
C ASP A 7 -8.72 -18.33 -1.67
N ASP A 8 -7.68 -17.58 -2.04
CA ASP A 8 -7.39 -16.24 -1.52
C ASP A 8 -8.48 -15.21 -1.83
N LYS A 9 -9.31 -15.48 -2.85
CA LYS A 9 -10.40 -14.61 -3.31
C LYS A 9 -11.79 -15.10 -2.88
N LYS A 10 -11.88 -16.23 -2.17
CA LYS A 10 -13.15 -16.74 -1.65
C LYS A 10 -13.54 -16.01 -0.37
N ARG A 11 -14.84 -15.77 -0.19
CA ARG A 11 -15.36 -15.17 1.04
C ARG A 11 -15.37 -16.21 2.15
N ILE A 12 -14.85 -15.83 3.31
CA ILE A 12 -14.88 -16.67 4.51
C ILE A 12 -16.10 -16.29 5.34
N PHE A 13 -16.90 -17.30 5.71
CA PHE A 13 -18.02 -17.19 6.64
C PHE A 13 -17.78 -18.08 7.86
N ILE A 14 -18.29 -17.65 9.01
CA ILE A 14 -18.32 -18.47 10.22
C ILE A 14 -19.71 -19.10 10.30
N THR A 15 -19.78 -20.43 10.34
CA THR A 15 -21.05 -21.15 10.51
C THR A 15 -21.57 -21.02 11.94
N GLU A 16 -22.84 -21.34 12.17
CA GLU A 16 -23.42 -21.35 13.52
C GLU A 16 -22.71 -22.35 14.45
N GLU A 17 -22.04 -23.34 13.88
CA GLU A 17 -21.20 -24.35 14.55
C GLU A 17 -19.78 -23.84 14.87
N GLY A 18 -19.43 -22.63 14.42
CA GLY A 18 -18.12 -22.00 14.62
C GLY A 18 -17.04 -22.38 13.60
N GLU A 19 -17.41 -23.08 12.52
CA GLU A 19 -16.46 -23.49 11.48
C GLU A 19 -16.25 -22.40 10.43
N PHE A 20 -15.05 -22.32 9.86
CA PHE A 20 -14.73 -21.42 8.75
C PHE A 20 -15.08 -22.09 7.41
N LYS A 21 -16.03 -21.51 6.68
CA LYS A 21 -16.43 -21.96 5.35
C LYS A 21 -16.02 -20.96 4.28
N SER A 22 -15.29 -21.42 3.26
CA SER A 22 -14.95 -20.63 2.08
C SER A 22 -16.03 -20.77 1.00
N VAL A 23 -16.59 -19.65 0.56
CA VAL A 23 -17.64 -19.57 -0.46
C VAL A 23 -17.14 -18.71 -1.61
N ALA A 24 -17.22 -19.23 -2.84
CA ALA A 24 -16.91 -18.46 -4.03
C ALA A 24 -18.07 -17.50 -4.35
N GLU A 25 -17.80 -16.19 -4.27
CA GLU A 25 -18.73 -15.14 -4.70
C GLU A 25 -18.29 -14.57 -6.03
N TRP A 26 -19.22 -13.99 -6.79
CA TRP A 26 -18.90 -13.32 -8.04
C TRP A 26 -18.07 -12.06 -7.77
N ILE A 27 -16.89 -11.97 -8.38
CA ILE A 27 -16.02 -10.81 -8.31
C ILE A 27 -15.92 -10.10 -9.66
N LEU A 28 -15.67 -8.80 -9.60
CA LEU A 28 -15.40 -7.96 -10.76
C LEU A 28 -13.99 -7.38 -10.63
N GLU A 29 -13.16 -7.64 -11.62
CA GLU A 29 -11.86 -7.00 -11.79
C GLU A 29 -11.98 -6.02 -12.96
N THR A 30 -11.40 -4.84 -12.80
CA THR A 30 -11.54 -3.73 -13.75
C THR A 30 -10.16 -3.17 -14.08
N ASP A 31 -9.97 -2.80 -15.35
CA ASP A 31 -8.83 -2.02 -15.79
C ASP A 31 -9.17 -0.52 -15.75
N GLY A 32 -8.55 0.21 -14.83
CA GLY A 32 -8.75 1.65 -14.63
C GLY A 32 -8.93 2.04 -13.16
N THR A 33 -8.85 3.33 -12.85
CA THR A 33 -8.94 3.87 -11.49
C THR A 33 -10.13 4.83 -11.36
N ALA A 34 -11.06 4.50 -10.48
CA ALA A 34 -12.25 5.30 -10.16
C ALA A 34 -12.89 4.89 -8.82
N LEU A 35 -12.09 4.58 -7.81
CA LEU A 35 -12.50 3.99 -6.54
C LEU A 35 -13.64 4.77 -5.87
N THR A 36 -13.54 6.11 -5.76
CA THR A 36 -14.60 6.93 -5.15
C THR A 36 -15.96 6.73 -5.79
N LYS A 37 -15.99 6.63 -7.13
CA LYS A 37 -17.25 6.44 -7.89
C LYS A 37 -17.77 5.03 -7.70
N VAL A 38 -16.89 4.04 -7.76
CA VAL A 38 -17.23 2.61 -7.58
C VAL A 38 -17.81 2.36 -6.20
N LEU A 39 -17.22 2.94 -5.15
CA LEU A 39 -17.71 2.83 -3.77
C LEU A 39 -19.09 3.49 -3.56
N SER A 40 -19.49 4.41 -4.44
CA SER A 40 -20.79 5.10 -4.36
C SER A 40 -21.92 4.34 -5.07
N GLU A 41 -21.61 3.24 -5.75
CA GLU A 41 -22.58 2.47 -6.52
C GLU A 41 -23.37 1.49 -5.63
N ARG A 42 -24.69 1.38 -5.84
CA ARG A 42 -25.60 0.68 -4.90
C ARG A 42 -25.35 -0.82 -4.76
N ASN A 43 -24.82 -1.45 -5.80
CA ASN A 43 -24.61 -2.90 -5.85
C ASN A 43 -23.15 -3.30 -5.58
N VAL A 44 -22.32 -2.36 -5.14
CA VAL A 44 -20.91 -2.58 -4.80
C VAL A 44 -20.77 -2.65 -3.29
N ASP A 45 -19.93 -3.56 -2.80
CA ASP A 45 -19.59 -3.66 -1.39
C ASP A 45 -18.45 -2.68 -1.06
N PRO A 46 -18.71 -1.58 -0.33
CA PRO A 46 -17.69 -0.57 -0.08
C PRO A 46 -16.65 -1.01 0.96
N VAL A 47 -16.91 -2.07 1.72
CA VAL A 47 -16.02 -2.53 2.81
C VAL A 47 -14.90 -3.40 2.26
N ARG A 48 -15.17 -4.18 1.21
CA ARG A 48 -14.24 -5.17 0.65
C ARG A 48 -13.61 -4.75 -0.68
N THR A 49 -14.10 -3.69 -1.29
CA THR A 49 -13.53 -3.19 -2.55
C THR A 49 -12.14 -2.60 -2.32
N THR A 50 -11.14 -3.07 -3.07
CA THR A 50 -9.75 -2.60 -2.98
C THR A 50 -9.23 -2.20 -4.36
N THR A 51 -8.26 -1.30 -4.40
CA THR A 51 -7.52 -0.89 -5.62
C THR A 51 -6.03 -1.17 -5.41
N ASN A 52 -5.28 -1.32 -6.50
CA ASN A 52 -3.83 -1.41 -6.49
C ASN A 52 -3.16 -0.02 -6.58
N ASP A 53 -3.92 1.05 -6.81
CA ASP A 53 -3.41 2.42 -6.83
C ASP A 53 -3.35 3.02 -5.41
N ILE A 54 -2.13 3.07 -4.86
CA ILE A 54 -1.86 3.62 -3.51
C ILE A 54 -2.19 5.12 -3.41
N VAL A 55 -2.01 5.88 -4.49
CA VAL A 55 -2.30 7.33 -4.50
C VAL A 55 -3.79 7.56 -4.45
N GLU A 56 -4.57 6.75 -5.16
CA GLU A 56 -6.03 6.77 -5.10
C GLU A 56 -6.55 6.43 -3.69
N ILE A 57 -5.96 5.44 -3.03
CA ILE A 57 -6.30 5.09 -1.64
C ILE A 57 -6.00 6.26 -0.69
N PHE A 58 -4.89 6.96 -0.89
CA PHE A 58 -4.54 8.13 -0.07
C PHE A 58 -5.62 9.21 -0.14
N VAL A 59 -6.12 9.50 -1.35
CA VAL A 59 -7.13 10.54 -1.58
C VAL A 59 -8.51 10.13 -1.06
N THR A 60 -8.84 8.84 -1.10
CA THR A 60 -10.19 8.33 -0.78
C THR A 60 -10.36 7.86 0.66
N LEU A 61 -9.41 7.10 1.18
CA LEU A 61 -9.49 6.44 2.49
C LEU A 61 -8.49 7.00 3.51
N GLY A 62 -7.44 7.70 3.07
CA GLY A 62 -6.46 8.37 3.94
C GLY A 62 -5.19 7.57 4.23
N ILE A 63 -4.33 8.11 5.10
CA ILE A 63 -2.95 7.63 5.29
C ILE A 63 -2.83 6.24 5.95
N GLU A 64 -3.74 5.89 6.87
CA GLU A 64 -3.70 4.55 7.51
C GLU A 64 -4.13 3.44 6.55
N ALA A 65 -5.09 3.72 5.66
CA ALA A 65 -5.46 2.81 4.60
C ALA A 65 -4.27 2.57 3.64
N VAL A 66 -3.52 3.63 3.33
CA VAL A 66 -2.28 3.54 2.56
C VAL A 66 -1.24 2.66 3.26
N ARG A 67 -1.01 2.85 4.57
CA ARG A 67 -0.06 2.04 5.35
C ARG A 67 -0.35 0.55 5.20
N LYS A 68 -1.63 0.17 5.36
CA LYS A 68 -2.03 -1.23 5.22
C LYS A 68 -1.99 -1.74 3.78
N SER A 69 -2.34 -0.89 2.82
CA SER A 69 -2.30 -1.24 1.40
C SER A 69 -0.87 -1.52 0.92
N ILE A 70 0.10 -0.67 1.30
CA ILE A 70 1.52 -0.89 0.97
C ILE A 70 2.01 -2.21 1.58
N GLU A 71 1.69 -2.46 2.86
CA GLU A 71 2.05 -3.71 3.53
C GLU A 71 1.52 -4.94 2.77
N LYS A 72 0.26 -4.90 2.33
CA LYS A 72 -0.39 -5.97 1.57
C LYS A 72 0.27 -6.18 0.20
N GLU A 73 0.50 -5.11 -0.56
CA GLU A 73 1.12 -5.18 -1.89
C GLU A 73 2.57 -5.68 -1.83
N MET A 74 3.37 -5.17 -0.89
CA MET A 74 4.74 -5.63 -0.71
C MET A 74 4.81 -7.10 -0.31
N ASN A 75 3.95 -7.52 0.62
CA ASN A 75 3.87 -8.92 1.01
C ASN A 75 3.43 -9.81 -0.17
N HIS A 76 2.47 -9.34 -0.98
CA HIS A 76 2.03 -10.05 -2.18
C HIS A 76 3.19 -10.28 -3.17
N VAL A 77 3.96 -9.25 -3.50
CA VAL A 77 5.11 -9.35 -4.42
C VAL A 77 6.20 -10.26 -3.89
N ILE A 78 6.53 -10.19 -2.60
CA ILE A 78 7.58 -11.03 -1.99
C ILE A 78 7.14 -12.49 -1.90
N SER A 79 5.89 -12.71 -1.47
CA SER A 79 5.33 -14.07 -1.32
C SER A 79 5.12 -14.76 -2.68
N PHE A 80 4.93 -14.00 -3.76
CA PHE A 80 4.80 -14.53 -5.11
C PHE A 80 6.03 -15.33 -5.57
N ASP A 81 7.23 -14.91 -5.16
CA ASP A 81 8.50 -15.61 -5.46
C ASP A 81 8.80 -16.74 -4.44
N GLY A 82 7.87 -17.03 -3.52
CA GLY A 82 8.06 -18.00 -2.44
C GLY A 82 9.02 -17.52 -1.33
N SER A 83 9.50 -16.29 -1.42
CA SER A 83 10.35 -15.68 -0.41
C SER A 83 9.53 -15.26 0.82
N TYR A 84 10.14 -15.34 2.00
CA TYR A 84 9.53 -14.92 3.26
C TYR A 84 10.33 -13.80 3.89
N VAL A 85 9.64 -12.74 4.30
CA VAL A 85 10.19 -11.63 5.08
C VAL A 85 9.37 -11.48 6.35
N ASN A 86 10.04 -11.31 7.49
CA ASN A 86 9.34 -11.09 8.76
C ASN A 86 8.50 -9.81 8.69
N TYR A 87 7.26 -9.89 9.16
CA TYR A 87 6.31 -8.76 9.27
C TYR A 87 6.95 -7.48 9.82
N ARG A 88 7.84 -7.60 10.81
CA ARG A 88 8.50 -6.44 11.45
C ARG A 88 9.30 -5.58 10.48
N HIS A 89 9.92 -6.17 9.45
CA HIS A 89 10.67 -5.41 8.45
C HIS A 89 9.75 -4.64 7.52
N LEU A 90 8.66 -5.28 7.06
CA LEU A 90 7.66 -4.65 6.20
C LEU A 90 6.91 -3.54 6.94
N ALA A 91 6.51 -3.80 8.19
CA ALA A 91 5.85 -2.83 9.03
C ALA A 91 6.71 -1.58 9.24
N LEU A 92 7.99 -1.75 9.60
CA LEU A 92 8.92 -0.63 9.80
C LEU A 92 9.05 0.23 8.54
N LEU A 93 9.14 -0.41 7.36
CA LEU A 93 9.22 0.30 6.10
C LEU A 93 7.94 1.09 5.79
N CYS A 94 6.77 0.46 5.96
CA CYS A 94 5.47 1.11 5.75
C CYS A 94 5.29 2.30 6.70
N ASP A 95 5.71 2.16 7.95
CA ASP A 95 5.67 3.22 8.96
C ASP A 95 6.60 4.36 8.56
N CYS A 96 7.84 4.08 8.13
CA CYS A 96 8.76 5.10 7.60
C CYS A 96 8.19 5.88 6.41
N MET A 97 7.44 5.22 5.52
CA MET A 97 6.82 5.85 4.36
C MET A 97 5.61 6.74 4.71
N THR A 98 4.95 6.49 5.84
CA THR A 98 3.64 7.10 6.19
C THR A 98 3.67 7.99 7.44
N ALA A 99 4.72 7.93 8.27
CA ALA A 99 4.79 8.61 9.57
C ALA A 99 4.64 10.15 9.54
N LYS A 100 4.93 10.81 8.42
CA LYS A 100 4.82 12.28 8.27
C LYS A 100 3.41 12.76 7.87
N GLY A 101 2.45 11.84 7.71
CA GLY A 101 1.07 12.19 7.30
C GLY A 101 0.88 12.38 5.80
N HIS A 102 1.93 12.22 5.00
CA HIS A 102 1.89 12.17 3.55
C HIS A 102 2.73 10.99 3.05
N LEU A 103 2.40 10.48 1.87
CA LEU A 103 3.17 9.40 1.25
C LEU A 103 4.60 9.88 0.92
N THR A 104 5.59 9.25 1.53
CA THR A 104 7.01 9.53 1.29
C THR A 104 7.62 8.41 0.46
N ALA A 105 7.97 8.71 -0.79
CA ALA A 105 8.67 7.74 -1.64
C ALA A 105 10.10 7.49 -1.12
N ILE A 106 10.54 6.24 -1.11
CA ILE A 106 11.92 5.88 -0.76
C ILE A 106 12.80 6.02 -2.01
N ASN A 107 13.09 7.26 -2.37
CA ASN A 107 14.02 7.63 -3.44
C ASN A 107 14.71 8.96 -3.08
N HIS A 108 15.65 9.44 -3.91
CA HIS A 108 16.35 10.69 -3.60
C HIS A 108 15.43 11.92 -3.52
N HIS A 109 14.25 11.90 -4.15
CA HIS A 109 13.28 13.00 -4.04
C HIS A 109 12.53 12.96 -2.72
N GLY A 110 12.17 11.79 -2.22
CA GLY A 110 11.46 11.65 -0.94
C GLY A 110 12.39 11.76 0.28
N ILE A 111 13.63 11.28 0.19
CA ILE A 111 14.61 11.43 1.28
C ILE A 111 14.96 12.90 1.55
N LYS A 112 14.93 13.77 0.52
CA LYS A 112 15.09 15.23 0.68
C LYS A 112 14.00 15.86 1.56
N ARG A 113 12.81 15.25 1.64
CA ARG A 113 11.70 15.72 2.47
C ARG A 113 11.82 15.28 3.93
N LEU A 114 12.66 14.28 4.22
CA LEU A 114 12.96 13.86 5.59
C LEU A 114 13.91 14.87 6.23
N GLU A 115 13.72 15.18 7.51
CA GLU A 115 14.60 16.04 8.32
C GLU A 115 15.91 15.32 8.63
N THR A 116 16.75 15.17 7.61
CA THR A 116 18.06 14.55 7.66
C THR A 116 19.14 15.61 7.51
N GLY A 117 20.23 15.47 8.26
CA GLY A 117 21.35 16.41 8.20
C GLY A 117 21.99 16.47 6.81
N ALA A 118 22.60 17.61 6.49
CA ALA A 118 23.24 17.85 5.19
C ALA A 118 24.21 16.72 4.80
N LEU A 119 25.07 16.29 5.72
CA LEU A 119 26.03 15.21 5.49
C LEU A 119 25.34 13.87 5.16
N ALA A 120 24.28 13.51 5.89
CA ALA A 120 23.53 12.28 5.64
C ALA A 120 22.84 12.32 4.26
N ARG A 121 22.30 13.47 3.85
CA ARG A 121 21.72 13.65 2.51
C ARG A 121 22.77 13.58 1.41
N CYS A 122 23.96 14.13 1.64
CA CYS A 122 25.05 14.11 0.67
C CYS A 122 25.55 12.69 0.38
N SER A 123 25.52 11.82 1.39
CA SER A 123 25.88 10.40 1.24
C SER A 123 24.94 9.61 0.32
N PHE A 124 23.77 10.15 -0.06
CA PHE A 124 22.79 9.45 -0.88
C PHE A 124 22.54 10.15 -2.23
N GLU A 125 22.94 9.50 -3.33
CA GLU A 125 22.75 9.83 -4.76
C GLU A 125 23.22 11.21 -5.28
N LYS A 126 23.14 12.31 -4.51
CA LYS A 126 23.33 13.69 -5.00
C LYS A 126 24.18 14.56 -4.06
N ALA A 127 25.43 14.15 -3.81
CA ALA A 127 26.37 14.84 -2.92
C ALA A 127 26.61 16.31 -3.29
N ASN A 128 27.12 16.58 -4.49
CA ASN A 128 27.53 17.92 -4.90
C ASN A 128 26.38 18.95 -4.88
N GLN A 129 25.22 18.56 -5.43
CA GLN A 129 24.03 19.41 -5.44
C GLN A 129 23.51 19.70 -4.04
N THR A 130 23.58 18.73 -3.13
CA THR A 130 23.12 18.90 -1.76
C THR A 130 24.04 19.85 -1.00
N LEU A 131 25.37 19.68 -1.11
CA LEU A 131 26.34 20.59 -0.48
C LEU A 131 26.21 22.02 -0.97
N GLN A 132 26.06 22.22 -2.29
CA GLN A 132 25.86 23.56 -2.86
C GLN A 132 24.57 24.20 -2.37
N GLY A 133 23.47 23.46 -2.27
CA GLY A 133 22.21 23.97 -1.72
C GLY A 133 22.38 24.48 -0.29
N PHE A 134 23.00 23.69 0.59
CA PHE A 134 23.25 24.10 1.98
C PHE A 134 24.28 25.22 2.14
N ALA A 135 25.16 25.43 1.16
CA ALA A 135 26.16 26.50 1.20
C ALA A 135 25.60 27.86 0.72
N LEU A 136 24.45 27.86 0.04
CA LEU A 136 23.79 29.04 -0.52
C LEU A 136 22.62 29.54 0.33
N ASP A 137 22.14 28.73 1.28
CA ASP A 137 21.15 29.09 2.31
C ASP A 137 21.82 29.66 3.57
#